data_AF-A0A941B7M6-F1
#
_entry.id   AF-A0A941B7M6-F1
#
_cell.length_a   1.000
_cell.length_b   1.000
_cell.length_c   1.000
_cell.angle_alpha   90.00
_cell.angle_beta   90.00
_cell.angle_gamma   90.00
#
_symmetry.space_group_name_H-M   'P 1'
#
loop_
_entity.id
_entity.type
_entity.pdbx_description
1 polymer ?
#
loop_
_entity_poly.entity_id
_entity_poly.type
_entity_poly.pdbx_seq_one_letter_code
_entity_poly.pdbx_strand_id
1 'polypeptide(L)'
;MTSQEMDGALSAMARGSSLLLRECESERRRMEELNALSEAAIERRIEDQGSVYEADSVLLSVRLALATSCAKGHRDAAREFVCWWLDAALVAWKSAVQGTPLHYARVSAAAPNTLMTDDDLAVLPKADERTRQLVELGAFLGPGPVSGHDDGLAAMTADLAARSGLLVGQDEAGNIRLLDGADPEARRRRLWGDFWLEHGIPALPEPDELDLLLGRGPGEVAGRLRSAVQAVIQATMARSRIAEMESHEAPWTPAEMEEYDRLSDQLSLLTNLLADLAQAITDNLPAIRATAPAAIDATATEPRGPAG
;
A
#
# COMPACT_ATOMS: atom_id res chain seq x y z
N MET A 1 -20.78 7.20 -7.03
CA MET A 1 -20.10 6.97 -8.32
C MET A 1 -20.80 5.85 -9.05
N THR A 2 -21.02 5.97 -10.35
CA THR A 2 -21.67 4.94 -11.17
C THR A 2 -20.71 3.79 -11.48
N SER A 3 -21.25 2.61 -11.83
CA SER A 3 -20.43 1.46 -12.24
C SER A 3 -19.56 1.76 -13.46
N GLN A 4 -20.06 2.55 -14.42
CA GLN A 4 -19.32 2.93 -15.62
C GLN A 4 -18.15 3.88 -15.31
N GLU A 5 -18.37 4.86 -14.42
CA GLU A 5 -17.30 5.75 -13.95
C GLU A 5 -16.20 4.96 -13.24
N MET A 6 -16.59 3.97 -12.42
CA MET A 6 -15.63 3.10 -11.74
C MET A 6 -14.78 2.29 -12.73
N ASP A 7 -15.42 1.65 -13.71
CA ASP A 7 -14.70 0.84 -14.69
C ASP A 7 -13.73 1.69 -15.53
N GLY A 8 -14.16 2.91 -15.87
CA GLY A 8 -13.31 3.91 -16.53
C GLY A 8 -12.10 4.29 -15.67
N ALA A 9 -12.30 4.53 -14.37
CA ALA A 9 -11.24 4.85 -13.43
C ALA A 9 -10.25 3.70 -13.25
N LEU A 10 -10.72 2.47 -13.01
CA LEU A 10 -9.86 1.29 -12.88
C LEU A 10 -9.09 1.00 -14.17
N SER A 11 -9.74 1.17 -15.33
CA SER A 11 -9.06 1.03 -16.63
C SER A 11 -7.98 2.10 -16.84
N ALA A 12 -8.18 3.31 -16.33
CA ALA A 12 -7.16 4.37 -16.38
C ALA A 12 -6.00 4.07 -15.43
N MET A 13 -6.28 3.56 -14.23
CA MET A 13 -5.27 3.08 -13.29
C MET A 13 -4.46 1.94 -13.89
N ALA A 14 -5.09 0.95 -14.53
CA ALA A 14 -4.40 -0.15 -15.21
C ALA A 14 -3.38 0.35 -16.25
N ARG A 15 -3.77 1.35 -17.06
CA ARG A 15 -2.87 1.99 -18.03
C ARG A 15 -1.73 2.76 -17.35
N GLY A 16 -2.03 3.51 -16.28
CA GLY A 16 -1.04 4.24 -15.49
C GLY A 16 -0.01 3.31 -14.84
N SER A 17 -0.48 2.23 -14.21
CA SER A 17 0.37 1.18 -13.63
C SER A 17 1.25 0.53 -14.68
N SER A 18 0.69 0.19 -15.85
CA SER A 18 1.46 -0.41 -16.95
C SER A 18 2.58 0.51 -17.44
N LEU A 19 2.35 1.82 -17.47
CA LEU A 19 3.38 2.80 -17.83
C LEU A 19 4.47 2.89 -16.75
N LEU A 20 4.09 3.05 -15.49
CA LEU A 20 5.05 3.13 -14.37
C LEU A 20 5.89 1.86 -14.22
N LEU A 21 5.32 0.67 -14.41
CA LEU A 21 6.06 -0.59 -14.37
C LEU A 21 7.09 -0.68 -15.50
N ARG A 22 6.77 -0.19 -16.71
CA ARG A 22 7.72 -0.13 -17.83
C ARG A 22 8.86 0.87 -17.56
N GLU A 23 8.53 2.03 -17.01
CA GLU A 23 9.54 3.02 -16.60
C GLU A 23 10.46 2.45 -15.51
N CYS A 24 9.89 1.78 -14.51
CA CYS A 24 10.65 1.09 -13.46
C CYS A 24 11.58 0.03 -14.05
N GLU A 25 11.12 -0.76 -15.02
CA GLU A 25 11.96 -1.77 -15.66
C GLU A 25 13.09 -1.13 -16.49
N SER A 26 12.81 -0.03 -17.19
CA SER A 26 13.80 0.74 -17.94
C SER A 26 14.92 1.27 -17.04
N GLU A 27 14.56 1.91 -15.92
CA GLU A 27 15.54 2.42 -14.96
C GLU A 27 16.31 1.31 -14.24
N ARG A 28 15.66 0.17 -13.96
CA ARG A 28 16.36 -1.02 -13.45
C ARG A 28 17.43 -1.52 -14.42
N ARG A 29 17.10 -1.68 -15.71
CA ARG A 29 18.06 -2.11 -16.73
C ARG A 29 19.23 -1.14 -16.84
N ARG A 30 18.98 0.17 -16.81
CA ARG A 30 20.02 1.21 -16.82
C ARG A 30 20.94 1.11 -15.61
N MET A 31 20.38 0.87 -14.42
CA MET A 31 21.15 0.66 -13.19
C MET A 31 22.03 -0.59 -13.31
N GLU A 32 21.49 -1.71 -13.80
CA GLU A 32 22.21 -2.96 -14.01
C GLU A 32 23.37 -2.81 -15.01
N GLU A 33 23.15 -2.11 -16.12
CA GLU A 33 24.19 -1.80 -17.12
C GLU A 33 25.34 -0.99 -16.50
N LEU A 34 25.02 0.05 -15.72
CA LEU A 34 26.03 0.86 -15.04
C LEU A 34 26.74 0.09 -13.92
N ASN A 35 26.03 -0.81 -13.24
CA ASN A 35 26.62 -1.66 -12.21
C ASN A 35 27.62 -2.63 -12.83
N ALA A 36 27.27 -3.31 -13.93
CA ALA A 36 28.17 -4.20 -14.65
C ALA A 36 29.42 -3.47 -15.17
N LEU A 37 29.27 -2.23 -15.67
CA LEU A 37 30.41 -1.39 -16.05
C LEU A 37 31.30 -1.04 -14.85
N SER A 38 30.70 -0.76 -13.70
CA SER A 38 31.42 -0.45 -12.46
C SER A 38 32.19 -1.66 -11.94
N GLU A 39 31.57 -2.84 -11.93
CA GLU A 39 32.21 -4.11 -11.54
C GLU A 39 33.40 -4.43 -12.44
N ALA A 40 33.21 -4.36 -13.77
CA ALA A 40 34.30 -4.57 -14.72
C ALA A 40 35.45 -3.56 -14.57
N ALA A 41 35.14 -2.30 -14.20
CA ALA A 41 36.17 -1.30 -13.93
C ALA A 41 36.93 -1.56 -12.62
N ILE A 42 36.26 -2.10 -11.60
CA ILE A 42 36.87 -2.50 -10.33
C ILE A 42 37.80 -3.71 -10.55
N GLU A 43 37.34 -4.73 -11.27
CA GLU A 43 38.14 -5.92 -11.60
C GLU A 43 39.44 -5.55 -12.33
N ARG A 44 39.35 -4.72 -13.39
CA ARG A 44 40.54 -4.24 -14.11
C ARG A 44 41.49 -3.46 -13.22
N ARG A 45 40.99 -2.66 -12.27
CA ARG A 45 41.85 -1.90 -11.35
C ARG A 45 42.61 -2.82 -10.39
N ILE A 46 41.96 -3.90 -9.92
CA ILE A 46 42.59 -4.91 -9.07
C ILE A 46 43.74 -5.59 -9.82
N GLU A 47 43.56 -5.84 -11.12
CA GLU A 47 44.57 -6.46 -11.99
C GLU A 47 45.72 -5.50 -12.36
N ASP A 48 45.42 -4.24 -12.70
CA ASP A 48 46.39 -3.28 -13.28
C ASP A 48 47.07 -2.33 -12.27
N GLN A 49 46.80 -2.46 -10.96
CA GLN A 49 47.26 -1.50 -9.93
C GLN A 49 46.89 -0.02 -10.26
N GLY A 50 45.76 0.17 -10.94
CA GLY A 50 45.33 1.49 -11.44
C GLY A 50 45.00 2.49 -10.33
N SER A 51 45.10 3.78 -10.66
CA SER A 51 44.82 4.87 -9.71
C SER A 51 43.33 4.91 -9.33
N VAL A 52 43.06 5.09 -8.03
CA VAL A 52 41.70 5.21 -7.48
C VAL A 52 40.99 6.51 -7.95
N TYR A 53 41.75 7.48 -8.46
CA TYR A 53 41.29 8.85 -8.74
C TYR A 53 41.11 9.16 -10.23
N GLU A 54 40.95 8.15 -11.08
CA GLU A 54 40.64 8.38 -12.50
C GLU A 54 39.26 9.04 -12.65
N ALA A 55 39.22 10.17 -13.37
CA ALA A 55 38.02 10.97 -13.54
C ALA A 55 36.85 10.18 -14.15
N ASP A 56 37.14 9.26 -15.07
CA ASP A 56 36.14 8.40 -15.70
C ASP A 56 35.54 7.39 -14.71
N SER A 57 36.33 6.87 -13.78
CA SER A 57 35.85 5.99 -12.72
C SER A 57 34.99 6.74 -11.70
N VAL A 58 35.40 7.96 -11.32
CA VAL A 58 34.58 8.81 -10.46
C VAL A 58 33.26 9.16 -11.15
N LEU A 59 33.29 9.54 -12.43
CA LEU A 59 32.07 9.80 -13.21
C LEU A 59 31.14 8.58 -13.28
N LEU A 60 31.70 7.38 -13.48
CA LEU A 60 30.92 6.14 -13.48
C LEU A 60 30.24 5.89 -12.13
N SER A 61 30.96 6.06 -11.01
CA SER A 61 30.38 5.93 -9.67
C SER A 61 29.23 6.92 -9.42
N VAL A 62 29.37 8.18 -9.86
CA VAL A 62 28.32 9.20 -9.74
C VAL A 62 27.10 8.81 -10.58
N ARG A 63 27.31 8.34 -11.81
CA ARG A 63 26.22 7.88 -12.69
C ARG A 63 25.49 6.68 -12.11
N LEU A 64 26.22 5.72 -11.54
CA LEU A 64 25.64 4.57 -10.86
C LEU A 64 24.78 5.01 -9.66
N ALA A 65 25.31 5.89 -8.80
CA ALA A 65 24.55 6.41 -7.65
C ALA A 65 23.25 7.11 -8.05
N LEU A 66 23.28 7.90 -9.14
CA LEU A 66 22.08 8.53 -9.70
C LEU A 66 21.09 7.49 -10.24
N ALA A 67 21.57 6.50 -11.00
CA ALA A 67 20.73 5.44 -11.55
C ALA A 67 20.08 4.59 -10.46
N THR A 68 20.81 4.24 -9.39
CA THR A 68 20.27 3.52 -8.23
C THR A 68 19.17 4.33 -7.55
N SER A 69 19.38 5.65 -7.39
CA SER A 69 18.39 6.54 -6.78
C SER A 69 17.13 6.67 -7.65
N CYS A 70 17.29 6.79 -8.98
CA CYS A 70 16.19 6.82 -9.94
C CYS A 70 15.41 5.48 -9.95
N ALA A 71 16.10 4.35 -10.03
CA ALA A 71 15.49 3.02 -10.02
C ALA A 71 14.69 2.79 -8.73
N LYS A 72 15.24 3.18 -7.57
CA LYS A 72 14.52 3.13 -6.29
C LYS A 72 13.28 4.03 -6.31
N GLY A 73 13.41 5.28 -6.75
CA GLY A 73 12.28 6.22 -6.83
C GLY A 73 11.15 5.73 -7.73
N HIS A 74 11.47 5.20 -8.92
CA HIS A 74 10.47 4.61 -9.81
C HIS A 74 9.82 3.35 -9.23
N ARG A 75 10.60 2.49 -8.56
CA ARG A 75 10.07 1.30 -7.88
C ARG A 75 9.08 1.68 -6.78
N ASP A 76 9.45 2.63 -5.92
CA ASP A 76 8.61 3.08 -4.82
C ASP A 76 7.32 3.74 -5.34
N ALA A 77 7.44 4.61 -6.36
CA ALA A 77 6.29 5.26 -7.00
C ALA A 77 5.36 4.25 -7.70
N ALA A 78 5.91 3.28 -8.45
CA ALA A 78 5.13 2.24 -9.09
C ALA A 78 4.39 1.39 -8.06
N ARG A 79 5.07 1.02 -6.96
CA ARG A 79 4.47 0.26 -5.88
C ARG A 79 3.33 1.02 -5.22
N GLU A 80 3.51 2.28 -4.85
CA GLU A 80 2.45 3.08 -4.24
C GLU A 80 1.23 3.22 -5.16
N PHE A 81 1.46 3.43 -6.45
CA PHE A 81 0.38 3.57 -7.42
C PHE A 81 -0.37 2.24 -7.63
N VAL A 82 0.35 1.11 -7.72
CA VAL A 82 -0.26 -0.22 -7.83
C VAL A 82 -1.03 -0.58 -6.56
N CYS A 83 -0.52 -0.25 -5.37
CA CYS A 83 -1.24 -0.43 -4.11
C CYS A 83 -2.56 0.36 -4.10
N TRP A 84 -2.55 1.61 -4.57
CA TRP A 84 -3.77 2.40 -4.71
C TRP A 84 -4.77 1.75 -5.69
N TRP A 85 -4.29 1.30 -6.85
CA TRP A 85 -5.14 0.62 -7.83
C TRP A 85 -5.74 -0.68 -7.28
N LEU A 86 -4.95 -1.49 -6.58
CA LEU A 86 -5.43 -2.72 -5.96
C LEU A 86 -6.50 -2.43 -4.90
N ASP A 87 -6.31 -1.43 -4.04
CA ASP A 87 -7.31 -1.00 -3.07
C ASP A 87 -8.61 -0.57 -3.77
N ALA A 88 -8.51 0.27 -4.80
CA ALA A 88 -9.67 0.68 -5.58
C ALA A 88 -10.40 -0.52 -6.20
N ALA A 89 -9.66 -1.48 -6.76
CA ALA A 89 -10.22 -2.69 -7.36
C ALA A 89 -10.89 -3.59 -6.31
N LEU A 90 -10.27 -3.81 -5.15
CA LEU A 90 -10.82 -4.59 -4.04
C LEU A 90 -12.11 -3.96 -3.50
N VAL A 91 -12.12 -2.65 -3.29
CA VAL A 91 -13.31 -1.95 -2.81
C VAL A 91 -14.43 -1.99 -3.86
N ALA A 92 -14.09 -1.87 -5.14
CA ALA A 92 -15.06 -2.02 -6.23
C ALA A 92 -15.64 -3.43 -6.27
N TRP A 93 -14.82 -4.46 -6.05
CA TRP A 93 -15.26 -5.85 -5.98
C TRP A 93 -16.19 -6.09 -4.80
N LYS A 94 -15.82 -5.63 -3.59
CA LYS A 94 -16.68 -5.70 -2.40
C LYS A 94 -18.03 -5.01 -2.63
N SER A 95 -18.00 -3.80 -3.18
CA SER A 95 -19.19 -3.02 -3.56
C SER A 95 -20.07 -3.77 -4.57
N ALA A 96 -19.48 -4.38 -5.60
CA ALA A 96 -20.20 -5.17 -6.60
C ALA A 96 -20.90 -6.40 -5.99
N VAL A 97 -20.24 -7.11 -5.07
CA VAL A 97 -20.80 -8.32 -4.43
C VAL A 97 -21.90 -7.98 -3.43
N GLN A 98 -21.73 -6.88 -2.68
CA GLN A 98 -22.66 -6.44 -1.63
C GLN A 98 -23.81 -5.57 -2.16
N GLY A 99 -23.70 -5.03 -3.38
CA GLY A 99 -24.68 -4.10 -3.95
C GLY A 99 -24.67 -2.72 -3.29
N THR A 100 -23.57 -2.34 -2.64
CA THR A 100 -23.44 -1.05 -1.94
C THR A 100 -22.87 0.02 -2.87
N PRO A 101 -23.41 1.25 -2.88
CA PRO A 101 -22.88 2.31 -3.71
C PRO A 101 -21.50 2.75 -3.21
N LEU A 102 -20.58 2.99 -4.14
CA LEU A 102 -19.22 3.40 -3.83
C LEU A 102 -19.04 4.93 -3.94
N HIS A 103 -18.53 5.53 -2.87
CA HIS A 103 -18.18 6.94 -2.81
C HIS A 103 -16.82 7.22 -3.45
N TYR A 104 -16.74 8.30 -4.24
CA TYR A 104 -15.51 8.73 -4.92
C TYR A 104 -14.38 9.05 -3.93
N ALA A 105 -14.73 9.65 -2.78
CA ALA A 105 -13.79 9.94 -1.70
C ALA A 105 -13.06 8.67 -1.23
N ARG A 106 -13.75 7.53 -1.07
CA ARG A 106 -13.11 6.27 -0.64
C ARG A 106 -12.08 5.76 -1.63
N VAL A 107 -12.34 5.90 -2.93
CA VAL A 107 -11.42 5.46 -3.99
C VAL A 107 -10.20 6.36 -4.05
N SER A 108 -10.40 7.67 -3.86
CA SER A 108 -9.31 8.67 -3.87
C SER A 108 -8.49 8.70 -2.58
N ALA A 109 -9.01 8.12 -1.49
CA ALA A 109 -8.42 8.21 -0.17
C ALA A 109 -6.99 7.65 -0.07
N ALA A 110 -6.73 6.54 -0.78
CA ALA A 110 -5.42 5.89 -0.81
C ALA A 110 -4.48 6.44 -1.90
N ALA A 111 -4.96 7.38 -2.73
CA ALA A 111 -4.20 7.88 -3.88
C ALA A 111 -2.91 8.59 -3.44
N PRO A 112 -1.77 8.30 -4.08
CA PRO A 112 -0.51 8.98 -3.79
C PRO A 112 -0.64 10.47 -4.08
N ASN A 113 -0.15 11.31 -3.15
CA ASN A 113 -0.04 12.76 -3.30
C ASN A 113 -1.32 13.50 -3.72
N THR A 114 -2.50 12.94 -3.41
CA THR A 114 -3.78 13.57 -3.74
C THR A 114 -4.28 14.45 -2.60
N LEU A 115 -4.62 15.70 -2.95
CA LEU A 115 -5.30 16.64 -2.08
C LEU A 115 -6.80 16.33 -2.09
N MET A 116 -7.42 16.25 -0.90
CA MET A 116 -8.85 16.00 -0.72
C MET A 116 -9.47 17.19 0.01
N THR A 117 -10.74 17.47 -0.28
CA THR A 117 -11.49 18.51 0.43
C THR A 117 -11.88 18.02 1.83
N ASP A 118 -12.19 18.95 2.75
CA ASP A 118 -12.64 18.59 4.11
C ASP A 118 -13.93 17.76 4.07
N ASP A 119 -14.82 18.03 3.11
CA ASP A 119 -16.04 17.26 2.88
C ASP A 119 -15.73 15.82 2.46
N ASP A 120 -14.77 15.61 1.55
CA ASP A 120 -14.35 14.27 1.15
C ASP A 120 -13.68 13.52 2.30
N LEU A 121 -12.85 14.21 3.11
CA LEU A 121 -12.19 13.64 4.28
C LEU A 121 -13.19 13.21 5.36
N ALA A 122 -14.29 13.95 5.54
CA ALA A 122 -15.33 13.65 6.52
C ALA A 122 -16.08 12.34 6.25
N VAL A 123 -16.10 11.88 4.99
CA VAL A 123 -16.76 10.63 4.56
C VAL A 123 -15.85 9.41 4.74
N LEU A 124 -14.54 9.61 4.98
CA LEU A 124 -13.60 8.52 5.16
C LEU A 124 -13.76 7.82 6.53
N PRO A 125 -13.37 6.53 6.62
CA PRO A 125 -13.33 5.84 7.90
C PRO A 125 -12.47 6.61 8.90
N LYS A 126 -13.04 6.86 10.08
CA LYS A 126 -12.31 7.42 11.22
C LYS A 126 -11.43 6.34 11.85
N ALA A 127 -10.41 6.75 12.59
CA ALA A 127 -9.68 5.82 13.43
C ALA A 127 -10.64 5.17 14.44
N ASP A 128 -10.35 3.93 14.82
CA ASP A 128 -11.12 3.21 15.84
C ASP A 128 -11.23 4.02 17.14
N GLU A 129 -12.43 4.02 17.72
CA GLU A 129 -12.76 4.86 18.86
C GLU A 129 -11.97 4.45 20.12
N ARG A 130 -11.71 3.16 20.31
CA ARG A 130 -10.89 2.69 21.43
C ARG A 130 -9.45 3.16 21.26
N THR A 131 -8.91 3.10 20.04
CA THR A 131 -7.58 3.65 19.77
C THR A 131 -7.54 5.16 19.98
N ARG A 132 -8.57 5.89 19.58
CA ARG A 132 -8.71 7.34 19.82
C ARG A 132 -8.66 7.65 21.33
N GLN A 133 -9.42 6.91 22.14
CA GLN A 133 -9.44 7.07 23.60
C GLN A 133 -8.09 6.74 24.24
N LEU A 134 -7.38 5.73 23.75
CA LEU A 134 -6.05 5.38 24.25
C LEU A 134 -5.01 6.46 23.93
N VAL A 135 -5.05 7.02 22.72
CA VAL A 135 -4.16 8.12 22.33
C VAL A 135 -4.50 9.38 23.13
N GLU A 136 -5.79 9.69 23.34
CA GLU A 136 -6.23 10.85 24.12
C GLU A 136 -5.78 10.74 25.57
N LEU A 137 -5.95 9.55 26.17
CA LEU A 137 -5.49 9.26 27.53
C LEU A 137 -3.96 9.35 27.63
N GLY A 138 -3.23 8.76 26.68
CA GLY A 138 -1.76 8.81 26.66
C GLY A 138 -1.23 10.23 26.49
N ALA A 139 -1.91 11.04 25.67
CA ALA A 139 -1.56 12.44 25.48
C ALA A 139 -1.87 13.28 26.73
N PHE A 140 -2.99 12.99 27.41
CA PHE A 140 -3.36 13.65 28.67
C PHE A 140 -2.42 13.29 29.83
N LEU A 141 -1.96 12.04 29.89
CA LEU A 141 -1.04 11.54 30.91
C LEU A 141 0.43 11.84 30.58
N GLY A 142 0.74 12.26 29.36
CA GLY A 142 2.09 12.63 28.92
C GLY A 142 2.65 13.80 29.74
N PRO A 143 3.99 13.94 29.81
CA PRO A 143 4.61 14.86 30.75
C PRO A 143 4.25 16.31 30.44
N GLY A 144 3.83 17.04 31.47
CA GLY A 144 3.96 18.50 31.48
C GLY A 144 5.45 18.91 31.46
N PRO A 145 5.78 20.19 31.23
CA PRO A 145 7.12 20.68 30.86
C PRO A 145 8.26 20.50 31.90
N VAL A 146 8.14 19.61 32.89
CA VAL A 146 9.04 19.53 34.06
C VAL A 146 9.60 18.12 34.34
N SER A 147 9.17 17.03 33.69
CA SER A 147 9.67 15.68 34.01
C SER A 147 10.52 15.05 32.90
N GLY A 148 11.84 15.08 33.07
CA GLY A 148 12.82 14.44 32.17
C GLY A 148 12.93 12.92 32.29
N HIS A 149 11.85 12.20 32.61
CA HIS A 149 11.81 10.73 32.75
C HIS A 149 10.61 10.06 32.03
N ASP A 150 9.76 10.82 31.33
CA ASP A 150 8.49 10.33 30.73
C ASP A 150 8.50 10.28 29.19
N ASP A 151 9.68 10.24 28.56
CA ASP A 151 9.81 10.16 27.10
C ASP A 151 9.17 8.89 26.51
N GLY A 152 9.10 7.79 27.29
CA GLY A 152 8.56 6.51 26.84
C GLY A 152 7.06 6.53 26.55
N LEU A 153 6.25 7.11 27.44
CA LEU A 153 4.80 7.16 27.25
C LEU A 153 4.42 8.13 26.13
N ALA A 154 5.10 9.28 26.04
CA ALA A 154 4.92 10.23 24.96
C ALA A 154 5.29 9.63 23.60
N ALA A 155 6.43 8.91 23.51
CA ALA A 155 6.84 8.22 22.30
C ALA A 155 5.86 7.11 21.90
N MET A 156 5.39 6.29 22.85
CA MET A 156 4.39 5.25 22.59
C MET A 156 3.04 5.84 22.14
N THR A 157 2.63 6.96 22.72
CA THR A 157 1.39 7.66 22.33
C THR A 157 1.52 8.26 20.93
N ALA A 158 2.66 8.89 20.62
CA ALA A 158 2.93 9.44 19.30
C ALA A 158 3.01 8.35 18.24
N ASP A 159 3.64 7.22 18.56
CA ASP A 159 3.69 6.04 17.69
C ASP A 159 2.28 5.48 17.45
N LEU A 160 1.49 5.24 18.50
CA LEU A 160 0.11 4.77 18.35
C LEU A 160 -0.75 5.73 17.53
N ALA A 161 -0.63 7.04 17.75
CA ALA A 161 -1.32 8.06 16.96
C ALA A 161 -0.90 7.98 15.49
N ALA A 162 0.41 7.95 15.22
CA ALA A 162 0.96 7.87 13.87
C ALA A 162 0.53 6.60 13.15
N ARG A 163 0.59 5.42 13.80
CA ARG A 163 0.15 4.13 13.25
C ARG A 163 -1.34 4.11 12.92
N SER A 164 -2.13 4.89 13.66
CA SER A 164 -3.58 5.02 13.46
C SER A 164 -3.98 6.15 12.52
N GLY A 165 -3.02 6.87 11.93
CA GLY A 165 -3.28 8.04 11.09
C GLY A 165 -3.97 9.20 11.83
N LEU A 166 -3.69 9.34 13.13
CA LEU A 166 -4.16 10.41 13.99
C LEU A 166 -3.08 11.48 14.18
N LEU A 167 -3.51 12.73 14.30
CA LEU A 167 -2.69 13.86 14.70
C LEU A 167 -3.13 14.35 16.08
N VAL A 168 -2.16 14.49 16.98
CA VAL A 168 -2.37 15.07 18.30
C VAL A 168 -2.15 16.58 18.18
N GLY A 169 -3.20 17.37 18.42
CA GLY A 169 -3.16 18.82 18.46
C GLY A 169 -3.63 19.37 19.80
N GLN A 170 -3.59 20.69 19.94
CA GLN A 170 -4.22 21.41 21.04
C GLN A 170 -5.27 22.38 20.47
N ASP A 171 -6.39 22.53 21.17
CA ASP A 171 -7.38 23.55 20.85
C ASP A 171 -6.95 24.94 21.36
N GLU A 172 -7.76 25.97 21.07
CA GLU A 172 -7.49 27.35 21.50
C GLU A 172 -7.49 27.53 23.03
N ALA A 173 -8.09 26.59 23.77
CA ALA A 173 -8.11 26.55 25.23
C ALA A 173 -6.94 25.73 25.82
N GLY A 174 -6.07 25.17 24.97
CA GLY A 174 -4.94 24.33 25.38
C GLY A 174 -5.34 22.88 25.71
N ASN A 175 -6.58 22.46 25.46
CA ASN A 175 -6.99 21.07 25.63
C ASN A 175 -6.48 20.23 24.46
N ILE A 176 -6.16 18.98 24.75
CA ILE A 176 -5.71 18.02 23.74
C ILE A 176 -6.89 17.70 22.82
N ARG A 177 -6.65 17.77 21.51
CA ARG A 177 -7.61 17.41 20.48
C ARG A 177 -6.98 16.46 19.50
N LEU A 178 -7.64 15.33 19.28
CA LEU A 178 -7.26 14.38 18.24
C LEU A 178 -7.96 14.76 16.93
N LEU A 179 -7.18 14.83 15.87
CA LEU A 179 -7.64 15.07 14.50
C LEU A 179 -7.29 13.86 13.64
N ASP A 180 -8.15 13.55 12.67
CA ASP A 180 -7.82 12.53 11.68
C ASP A 180 -6.85 13.15 10.66
N GLY A 181 -5.70 12.51 10.46
CA GLY A 181 -4.67 13.01 9.54
C GLY A 181 -5.20 13.12 8.12
N ALA A 182 -4.97 14.29 7.51
CA ALA A 182 -5.43 14.61 6.18
C ALA A 182 -4.44 14.19 5.08
N ASP A 183 -3.18 13.93 5.43
CA ASP A 183 -2.16 13.54 4.46
C ASP A 183 -2.38 12.11 3.92
N PRO A 184 -1.87 11.79 2.71
CA PRO A 184 -2.09 10.48 2.09
C PRO A 184 -1.65 9.30 2.95
N GLU A 185 -0.56 9.44 3.71
CA GLU A 185 -0.01 8.38 4.53
C GLU A 185 -0.89 8.09 5.75
N ALA A 186 -1.36 9.14 6.46
CA ALA A 186 -2.34 8.98 7.53
C ALA A 186 -3.66 8.37 7.05
N ARG A 187 -4.11 8.70 5.83
CA ARG A 187 -5.30 8.07 5.23
C ARG A 187 -5.07 6.59 4.94
N ARG A 188 -3.95 6.21 4.34
CA ARG A 188 -3.59 4.80 4.08
C ARG A 188 -3.53 4.00 5.37
N ARG A 189 -2.93 4.55 6.43
CA ARG A 189 -2.87 3.92 7.76
C ARG A 189 -4.26 3.67 8.35
N ARG A 190 -5.19 4.62 8.22
CA ARG A 190 -6.59 4.40 8.65
C ARG A 190 -7.32 3.35 7.81
N LEU A 191 -7.03 3.26 6.52
CA LEU A 191 -7.72 2.34 5.59
C LEU A 191 -7.18 0.91 5.63
N TRP A 192 -5.86 0.76 5.77
CA TRP A 192 -5.15 -0.49 5.60
C TRP A 192 -4.55 -1.00 6.91
N GLY A 193 -4.52 -0.16 7.95
CA GLY A 193 -4.04 -0.50 9.29
C GLY A 193 -2.58 -0.93 9.30
N ASP A 194 -2.28 -1.83 10.22
CA ASP A 194 -0.94 -2.36 10.46
C ASP A 194 -0.39 -3.13 9.26
N PHE A 195 -1.25 -3.68 8.39
CA PHE A 195 -0.82 -4.39 7.20
C PHE A 195 -0.02 -3.48 6.24
N TRP A 196 -0.38 -2.21 6.14
CA TRP A 196 0.41 -1.22 5.39
C TRP A 196 1.75 -0.93 6.06
N LEU A 197 1.77 -0.82 7.38
CA LEU A 197 2.99 -0.51 8.13
C LEU A 197 4.00 -1.66 8.06
N GLU A 198 3.53 -2.89 8.21
CA GLU A 198 4.37 -4.09 8.25
C GLU A 198 4.79 -4.53 6.84
N HIS A 199 3.85 -4.51 5.89
CA HIS A 199 4.06 -5.13 4.58
C HIS A 199 4.12 -4.13 3.43
N GLY A 200 3.72 -2.87 3.62
CA GLY A 200 3.74 -1.84 2.57
C GLY A 200 2.82 -2.19 1.39
N ILE A 201 1.68 -2.80 1.67
CA ILE A 201 0.62 -3.15 0.71
C ILE A 201 -0.77 -2.95 1.33
N PRO A 202 -1.85 -2.81 0.54
CA PRO A 202 -3.20 -2.73 1.07
C PRO A 202 -3.59 -4.01 1.80
N ALA A 203 -4.47 -3.89 2.80
CA ALA A 203 -5.04 -5.05 3.47
C ALA A 203 -5.80 -5.94 2.49
N LEU A 204 -5.39 -7.21 2.39
CA LEU A 204 -6.07 -8.22 1.59
C LEU A 204 -7.33 -8.70 2.32
N PRO A 205 -8.36 -9.18 1.60
CA PRO A 205 -9.53 -9.79 2.24
C PRO A 205 -9.13 -10.98 3.12
N GLU A 206 -9.72 -11.07 4.30
CA GLU A 206 -9.56 -12.23 5.18
C GLU A 206 -10.08 -13.51 4.51
N PRO A 207 -9.64 -14.71 4.91
CA PRO A 207 -10.06 -15.97 4.26
C PRO A 207 -11.58 -16.13 4.14
N ASP A 208 -12.32 -15.84 5.22
CA ASP A 208 -13.77 -15.94 5.25
C ASP A 208 -14.44 -14.89 4.34
N GLU A 209 -13.89 -13.66 4.32
CA GLU A 209 -14.34 -12.60 3.42
C GLU A 209 -14.05 -12.96 1.95
N LEU A 210 -12.87 -13.52 1.69
CA LEU A 210 -12.46 -13.95 0.36
C LEU A 210 -13.38 -15.04 -0.17
N ASP A 211 -13.73 -16.05 0.64
CA ASP A 211 -14.65 -17.09 0.22
C ASP A 211 -16.06 -16.56 -0.06
N LEU A 212 -16.53 -15.56 0.70
CA LEU A 212 -17.79 -14.87 0.41
C LEU A 212 -17.72 -14.09 -0.92
N LEU A 213 -16.63 -13.38 -1.17
CA LEU A 213 -16.42 -12.62 -2.41
C LEU A 213 -16.31 -13.52 -3.63
N LEU A 214 -15.60 -14.65 -3.50
CA LEU A 214 -15.42 -15.64 -4.56
C LEU A 214 -16.70 -16.45 -4.81
N GLY A 215 -17.51 -16.70 -3.78
CA GLY A 215 -18.77 -17.45 -3.89
C GLY A 215 -19.86 -16.79 -4.73
N ARG A 216 -19.72 -15.48 -5.04
CA ARG A 216 -20.70 -14.69 -5.81
C ARG A 216 -20.30 -14.46 -7.28
N GLY A 217 -19.18 -15.03 -7.73
CA GLY A 217 -18.70 -14.92 -9.10
C GLY A 217 -18.73 -16.24 -9.89
N PRO A 218 -18.48 -16.20 -11.21
CA PRO A 218 -18.30 -17.42 -12.02
C PRO A 218 -17.15 -18.28 -11.49
N GLY A 219 -17.32 -19.60 -11.43
CA GLY A 219 -16.35 -20.51 -10.81
C GLY A 219 -14.92 -20.43 -11.38
N GLU A 220 -14.77 -20.22 -12.70
CA GLU A 220 -13.45 -20.02 -13.32
C GLU A 220 -12.78 -18.71 -12.89
N VAL A 221 -13.56 -17.63 -12.73
CA VAL A 221 -13.07 -16.33 -12.25
C VAL A 221 -12.64 -16.45 -10.80
N ALA A 222 -13.44 -17.15 -9.98
CA ALA A 222 -13.12 -17.39 -8.59
C ALA A 222 -11.81 -18.17 -8.41
N GLY A 223 -11.56 -19.20 -9.23
CA GLY A 223 -10.30 -19.94 -9.22
C GLY A 223 -9.09 -19.05 -9.52
N ARG A 224 -9.17 -18.22 -10.58
CA ARG A 224 -8.08 -17.30 -10.95
C ARG A 224 -7.80 -16.26 -9.87
N LEU A 225 -8.84 -15.64 -9.33
CA LEU A 225 -8.70 -14.63 -8.26
C LEU A 225 -8.12 -15.25 -7.00
N ARG A 226 -8.54 -16.47 -6.61
CA ARG A 226 -7.96 -17.19 -5.47
C ARG A 226 -6.46 -17.43 -5.66
N SER A 227 -6.04 -17.91 -6.83
CA SER A 227 -4.62 -18.13 -7.12
C SER A 227 -3.81 -16.83 -7.09
N ALA A 228 -4.36 -15.74 -7.63
CA ALA A 228 -3.69 -14.43 -7.61
C ALA A 228 -3.53 -13.90 -6.17
N VAL A 229 -4.58 -13.97 -5.34
CA VAL A 229 -4.50 -13.60 -3.92
C VAL A 229 -3.46 -14.44 -3.18
N GLN A 230 -3.45 -15.75 -3.41
CA GLN A 230 -2.47 -16.65 -2.79
C GLN A 230 -1.03 -16.30 -3.17
N ALA A 231 -0.77 -15.95 -4.44
CA ALA A 231 0.55 -15.53 -4.88
C ALA A 231 1.04 -14.26 -4.16
N VAL A 232 0.16 -13.28 -3.97
CA VAL A 232 0.48 -12.05 -3.19
C VAL A 232 0.76 -12.40 -1.73
N ILE A 233 -0.04 -13.27 -1.11
CA ILE A 233 0.18 -13.70 0.28
C ILE A 233 1.56 -14.37 0.43
N GLN A 234 1.92 -15.27 -0.48
CA GLN A 234 3.23 -15.96 -0.43
C GLN A 234 4.40 -14.96 -0.57
N ALA A 235 4.33 -14.03 -1.52
CA ALA A 235 5.35 -12.99 -1.67
C ALA A 235 5.41 -12.04 -0.45
N THR A 236 4.29 -11.82 0.23
CA THR A 236 4.24 -11.01 1.46
C THR A 236 4.87 -11.76 2.63
N MET A 237 4.61 -13.07 2.77
CA MET A 237 5.25 -13.91 3.78
C MET A 237 6.77 -14.00 3.58
N ALA A 238 7.24 -13.96 2.33
CA ALA A 238 8.68 -13.93 2.04
C ALA A 238 9.37 -12.71 2.68
N ARG A 239 8.70 -11.54 2.71
CA ARG A 239 9.21 -10.35 3.41
C ARG A 239 9.36 -10.58 4.91
N SER A 240 8.35 -11.18 5.55
CA SER A 240 8.41 -11.47 6.99
C SER A 240 9.54 -12.44 7.32
N ARG A 241 9.74 -13.46 6.47
CA ARG A 241 10.83 -14.42 6.63
C ARG A 241 12.21 -13.79 6.45
N ILE A 242 12.37 -12.92 5.45
CA ILE A 242 13.60 -12.12 5.26
C ILE A 242 13.89 -11.30 6.52
N ALA A 243 12.91 -10.57 7.05
CA ALA A 243 13.10 -9.76 8.26
C ALA A 243 13.49 -10.60 9.48
N GLU A 244 12.92 -11.81 9.63
CA GLU A 244 13.31 -12.77 10.66
C GLU A 244 14.77 -13.23 10.48
N MET A 245 15.18 -13.54 9.25
CA MET A 245 16.55 -13.95 8.94
C MET A 245 17.57 -12.81 9.15
N GLU A 246 17.22 -11.57 8.81
CA GLU A 246 18.04 -10.38 9.03
C GLU A 246 18.17 -10.02 10.53
N SER A 247 17.22 -10.44 11.36
CA SER A 247 17.30 -10.29 12.81
C SER A 247 18.22 -11.31 13.49
N HIS A 248 18.64 -12.37 12.77
CA HIS A 248 19.58 -13.36 13.31
C HIS A 248 21.01 -12.80 13.32
N GLU A 249 21.61 -12.71 14.50
CA GLU A 249 22.98 -12.20 14.69
C GLU A 249 24.08 -13.21 14.29
N ALA A 250 23.73 -14.48 14.07
CA ALA A 250 24.69 -15.53 13.71
C ALA A 250 25.09 -15.45 12.22
N PRO A 251 26.33 -15.85 11.85
CA PRO A 251 26.72 -15.98 10.45
C PRO A 251 25.80 -16.97 9.72
N TRP A 252 25.31 -16.58 8.55
CA TRP A 252 24.40 -17.41 7.76
C TRP A 252 25.12 -18.62 7.16
N THR A 253 24.43 -19.75 7.16
CA THR A 253 24.83 -20.97 6.46
C THR A 253 24.59 -20.84 4.94
N PRO A 254 25.25 -21.66 4.10
CA PRO A 254 24.97 -21.67 2.66
C PRO A 254 23.50 -21.90 2.29
N ALA A 255 22.80 -22.76 3.05
CA ALA A 255 21.38 -23.01 2.83
C ALA A 255 20.50 -21.78 3.15
N GLU A 256 20.87 -21.01 4.18
CA GLU A 256 20.18 -19.76 4.52
C GLU A 256 20.45 -18.67 3.48
N MET A 257 21.66 -18.60 2.92
CA MET A 257 21.94 -17.69 1.80
C MET A 257 21.08 -18.04 0.57
N GLU A 258 20.99 -19.32 0.20
CA GLU A 258 20.13 -19.78 -0.91
C GLU A 258 18.63 -19.54 -0.63
N GLU A 259 18.19 -19.67 0.62
CA GLU A 259 16.83 -19.32 1.04
C GLU A 259 16.59 -17.81 0.87
N TYR A 260 17.51 -16.97 1.36
CA TYR A 260 17.44 -15.51 1.27
C TYR A 260 17.33 -15.03 -0.19
N ASP A 261 18.16 -15.56 -1.08
CA ASP A 261 18.14 -15.21 -2.50
C ASP A 261 16.77 -15.55 -3.13
N ARG A 262 16.26 -16.75 -2.86
CA ARG A 262 14.94 -17.19 -3.36
C ARG A 262 13.80 -16.31 -2.83
N LEU A 263 13.83 -15.95 -1.54
CA LEU A 263 12.82 -15.08 -0.93
C LEU A 263 12.92 -13.66 -1.47
N SER A 264 14.13 -13.17 -1.73
CA SER A 264 14.38 -11.85 -2.31
C SER A 264 13.84 -11.77 -3.73
N ASP A 265 14.05 -12.82 -4.53
CA ASP A 265 13.44 -12.96 -5.86
C ASP A 265 11.91 -12.92 -5.78
N GLN A 266 11.31 -13.68 -4.85
CA GLN A 266 9.86 -13.66 -4.64
C GLN A 266 9.34 -12.28 -4.24
N LEU A 267 10.04 -11.59 -3.33
CA LEU A 267 9.68 -10.25 -2.89
C LEU A 267 9.83 -9.21 -4.00
N SER A 268 10.81 -9.39 -4.91
CA SER A 268 11.00 -8.51 -6.06
C SER A 268 9.80 -8.52 -7.01
N LEU A 269 9.08 -9.65 -7.09
CA LEU A 269 7.90 -9.84 -7.91
C LEU A 269 6.62 -9.26 -7.30
N LEU A 270 6.62 -8.89 -6.01
CA LEU A 270 5.42 -8.48 -5.28
C LEU A 270 4.65 -7.37 -6.00
N THR A 271 5.33 -6.34 -6.51
CA THR A 271 4.66 -5.23 -7.21
C THR A 271 3.93 -5.70 -8.48
N ASN A 272 4.51 -6.65 -9.22
CA ASN A 272 3.86 -7.22 -10.41
C ASN A 272 2.69 -8.11 -10.01
N LEU A 273 2.83 -8.92 -8.95
CA LEU A 273 1.74 -9.77 -8.44
C LEU A 273 0.53 -8.93 -7.97
N LEU A 274 0.78 -7.80 -7.31
CA LEU A 274 -0.27 -6.86 -6.93
C LEU A 274 -0.98 -6.27 -8.16
N ALA A 275 -0.21 -5.90 -9.19
CA ALA A 275 -0.75 -5.39 -10.45
C ALA A 275 -1.58 -6.45 -11.19
N ASP A 276 -1.11 -7.70 -11.23
CA ASP A 276 -1.83 -8.83 -11.83
C ASP A 276 -3.14 -9.11 -11.10
N LEU A 277 -3.15 -9.06 -9.75
CA LEU A 277 -4.37 -9.20 -8.97
C LEU A 277 -5.34 -8.04 -9.23
N ALA A 278 -4.87 -6.80 -9.23
CA ALA A 278 -5.70 -5.62 -9.51
C ALA A 278 -6.29 -5.67 -10.93
N GLN A 279 -5.50 -6.11 -11.91
CA GLN A 279 -5.93 -6.34 -13.29
C GLN A 279 -7.01 -7.42 -13.35
N ALA A 280 -6.75 -8.58 -12.72
CA ALA A 280 -7.70 -9.68 -12.69
C ALA A 280 -9.05 -9.27 -12.08
N ILE A 281 -9.04 -8.47 -11.01
CA ILE A 281 -10.28 -7.93 -10.44
C ILE A 281 -10.95 -6.98 -11.44
N THR A 282 -10.19 -6.03 -12.00
CA THR A 282 -10.69 -5.02 -12.94
C THR A 282 -11.38 -5.65 -14.16
N ASP A 283 -10.74 -6.64 -14.79
CA ASP A 283 -11.26 -7.28 -16.00
C ASP A 283 -12.53 -8.11 -15.74
N ASN A 284 -12.65 -8.69 -14.55
CA ASN A 284 -13.76 -9.57 -14.21
C ASN A 284 -14.89 -8.85 -13.46
N LEU A 285 -14.70 -7.59 -13.09
CA LEU A 285 -15.68 -6.79 -12.34
C LEU A 285 -17.04 -6.68 -13.05
N PRO A 286 -17.12 -6.48 -14.39
CA PRO A 286 -18.41 -6.48 -15.09
C PRO A 286 -19.15 -7.82 -14.99
N ALA A 287 -18.43 -8.95 -15.07
CA ALA A 287 -19.01 -10.28 -14.95
C ALA A 287 -19.53 -10.55 -13.53
N ILE A 288 -18.81 -10.09 -12.50
CA ILE A 288 -19.22 -10.20 -11.10
C ILE A 288 -20.49 -9.38 -10.82
N ARG A 289 -20.60 -8.18 -11.39
CA ARG A 289 -21.82 -7.36 -11.25
C ARG A 289 -23.01 -7.99 -11.95
N ALA A 290 -22.81 -8.68 -13.08
CA ALA A 290 -23.89 -9.37 -13.78
C ALA A 290 -24.45 -10.58 -13.02
N THR A 291 -23.67 -11.17 -12.11
CA THR A 291 -24.11 -12.29 -11.24
C THR A 291 -24.63 -11.82 -9.88
N ALA A 292 -24.40 -10.56 -9.50
CA ALA A 292 -24.91 -9.98 -8.27
C ALA A 292 -26.43 -9.73 -8.36
N PRO A 293 -27.21 -10.02 -7.30
CA PRO A 293 -28.63 -9.67 -7.29
C PRO A 293 -28.79 -8.16 -7.47
N ALA A 294 -29.77 -7.75 -8.29
CA ALA A 294 -30.09 -6.35 -8.51
C ALA A 294 -30.20 -5.62 -7.16
N ALA A 295 -29.45 -4.52 -7.01
CA ALA A 295 -29.54 -3.67 -5.84
C ALA A 295 -31.01 -3.31 -5.61
N ILE A 296 -31.49 -3.47 -4.37
CA ILE A 296 -32.84 -3.06 -4.00
C ILE A 296 -32.89 -1.55 -4.20
N ASP A 297 -33.55 -1.10 -5.27
CA ASP A 297 -33.91 0.30 -5.47
C ASP A 297 -34.77 0.73 -4.28
N ALA A 298 -34.15 1.38 -3.30
CA ALA A 298 -34.85 2.06 -2.23
C ALA A 298 -35.45 3.38 -2.76
N THR A 299 -36.35 3.30 -3.74
CA THR A 299 -37.19 4.42 -4.19
C THR A 299 -38.60 3.97 -4.54
N ALA A 300 -39.41 3.72 -3.51
CA ALA A 300 -40.89 3.82 -3.46
C ALA A 300 -41.33 3.07 -2.19
N THR A 301 -42.05 3.61 -1.21
CA THR A 301 -43.26 4.42 -1.33
C THR A 301 -43.53 5.00 0.08
N GLU A 302 -43.66 6.31 0.23
CA GLU A 302 -44.33 6.87 1.41
C GLU A 302 -45.81 6.43 1.39
N PRO A 303 -46.36 5.78 2.42
CA PRO A 303 -47.79 5.80 2.61
C PRO A 303 -48.16 7.16 3.19
N ARG A 304 -48.76 8.02 2.35
CA ARG A 304 -49.52 9.17 2.83
C ARG A 304 -50.47 8.71 3.94
N GLY A 305 -50.30 9.31 5.12
CA GLY A 305 -51.22 9.14 6.24
C GLY A 305 -52.65 9.53 5.88
N PRO A 306 -53.65 9.05 6.64
CA PRO A 306 -55.05 9.33 6.35
C PRO A 306 -55.36 10.80 6.62
N ALA A 307 -55.85 11.51 5.60
CA ALA A 307 -56.61 12.73 5.82
C ALA A 307 -58.00 12.33 6.33
N GLY A 308 -58.46 13.02 7.38
CA GLY A 308 -59.69 12.76 8.13
C GLY A 308 -60.99 13.12 7.44
#